data_AF-A0A1H4AAM5-F1
#
_entry.id   AF-A0A1H4AAM5-F1
#
_cell.length_a   1.000
_cell.length_b   1.000
_cell.length_c   1.000
_cell.angle_alpha   90.00
_cell.angle_beta   90.00
_cell.angle_gamma   90.00
#
_symmetry.space_group_name_H-M   'P 1'
#
loop_
_entity.id
_entity.type
_entity.pdbx_description
1 polymer ?
#
loop_
_entity_poly.entity_id
_entity_poly.type
_entity_poly.pdbx_seq_one_letter_code
_entity_poly.pdbx_strand_id
1 'polypeptide(L)'
;MRYGIVNRPEVFLYEDDLRSRGDELLYGWAVEIRGEREEFYDVETHYGYTGWLPKAAVLPVSLTDLQAREKRRCTKVVIRRFMDVLDEPRVQGKILCTLGRGCMIEVTGEAADGYVSVKTLDGQTGFLSETALIDRADTDAYFWADDREHFFLHQLDQAKTQDAEELLRARAVSMAKLYDGGQYRWAGKSAHGTDCSGLTFMSWFLTGILIYRDASIENRWPVREITLNQILPGDLIYFPGHIGMYIGNDHFIHSTGYSRDFGVAVNSLNPKDDDYRDDLAHAILHVGSLFGVD
;
A
#
# COMPACT_ATOMS: atom_id res chain seq x y z
N MET A 1 1.14 1.17 -26.18
CA MET A 1 1.04 -0.02 -25.31
C MET A 1 0.04 0.31 -24.22
N ARG A 2 -0.88 -0.61 -23.87
CA ARG A 2 -2.02 -0.35 -22.95
C ARG A 2 -1.65 -0.49 -21.47
N TYR A 3 -0.48 -1.03 -21.13
CA TYR A 3 -0.08 -1.25 -19.75
C TYR A 3 1.33 -0.71 -19.50
N GLY A 4 1.65 -0.49 -18.23
CA GLY A 4 2.95 -0.03 -17.80
C GLY A 4 3.29 -0.46 -16.37
N ILE A 5 4.57 -0.36 -16.04
CA ILE A 5 5.11 -0.58 -14.70
C ILE A 5 5.83 0.69 -14.25
N VAL A 6 5.57 1.15 -13.03
CA VAL A 6 6.26 2.31 -12.46
C VAL A 6 7.75 2.01 -12.29
N ASN A 7 8.61 2.84 -12.89
CA ASN A 7 10.06 2.63 -12.93
C ASN A 7 10.86 3.60 -12.02
N ARG A 8 10.16 4.35 -11.17
CA ARG A 8 10.75 5.23 -10.15
C ARG A 8 10.51 4.62 -8.77
N PRO A 9 11.43 4.81 -7.80
CA PRO A 9 11.20 4.38 -6.41
C PRO A 9 9.81 4.81 -5.89
N GLU A 10 9.44 6.05 -6.20
CA GLU A 10 8.12 6.63 -5.95
C GLU A 10 7.80 7.69 -7.01
N VAL A 11 6.51 7.89 -7.30
CA VAL A 11 6.01 8.94 -8.19
C VAL A 11 4.59 9.32 -7.81
N PHE A 12 4.27 10.61 -7.81
CA PHE A 12 2.89 11.05 -7.57
C PHE A 12 1.99 10.78 -8.78
N LEU A 13 0.76 10.38 -8.46
CA LEU A 13 -0.40 10.41 -9.34
C LEU A 13 -1.10 11.75 -9.16
N TYR A 14 -1.29 12.47 -10.26
CA TYR A 14 -1.89 13.78 -10.27
C TYR A 14 -3.38 13.72 -10.64
N GLU A 15 -4.12 14.70 -10.14
CA GLU A 15 -5.50 14.97 -10.54
C GLU A 15 -5.56 15.58 -11.95
N ASP A 16 -6.77 15.85 -12.44
CA ASP A 16 -7.03 16.38 -13.78
C ASP A 16 -6.35 17.73 -14.09
N ASP A 17 -5.99 18.49 -13.06
CA ASP A 17 -5.26 19.76 -13.19
C ASP A 17 -3.74 19.58 -13.40
N LEU A 18 -3.23 18.33 -13.38
CA LEU A 18 -1.82 17.95 -13.48
C LEU A 18 -0.91 18.59 -12.42
N ARG A 19 -1.48 19.05 -11.31
CA ARG A 19 -0.76 19.80 -10.25
C ARG A 19 -1.09 19.25 -8.87
N SER A 20 -2.38 19.07 -8.60
CA SER A 20 -2.88 18.48 -7.37
C SER A 20 -2.52 17.00 -7.35
N ARG A 21 -2.05 16.53 -6.19
CA ARG A 21 -1.66 15.13 -5.99
C ARG A 21 -2.83 14.40 -5.36
N GLY A 22 -3.24 13.30 -5.98
CA GLY A 22 -4.29 12.40 -5.47
C GLY A 22 -3.71 11.13 -4.83
N ASP A 23 -2.62 10.61 -5.38
CA ASP A 23 -2.00 9.36 -4.90
C ASP A 23 -0.48 9.34 -5.14
N GLU A 24 0.21 8.30 -4.69
CA GLU A 24 1.63 8.03 -4.90
C GLU A 24 1.84 6.55 -5.25
N LEU A 25 2.47 6.27 -6.40
CA LEU A 25 2.76 4.90 -6.84
C LEU A 25 4.23 4.59 -6.63
N LEU A 26 4.52 3.30 -6.43
CA LEU A 26 5.84 2.81 -6.08
C LEU A 26 6.44 1.97 -7.20
N TYR A 27 7.76 1.84 -7.17
CA TYR A 27 8.50 1.03 -8.12
C TYR A 27 7.91 -0.38 -8.26
N GLY A 28 7.73 -0.83 -9.51
CA GLY A 28 7.20 -2.16 -9.81
C GLY A 28 5.67 -2.27 -9.77
N TRP A 29 4.94 -1.22 -9.41
CA TRP A 29 3.48 -1.22 -9.47
C TRP A 29 2.99 -1.12 -10.91
N ALA A 30 1.99 -1.92 -11.26
CA ALA A 30 1.41 -1.95 -12.59
C ALA A 30 0.22 -0.99 -12.74
N VAL A 31 0.07 -0.47 -13.96
CA VAL A 31 -1.00 0.43 -14.38
C VAL A 31 -1.51 0.07 -15.77
N GLU A 32 -2.79 0.34 -16.02
CA GLU A 32 -3.39 0.41 -17.34
C GLU A 32 -3.36 1.86 -17.83
N ILE A 33 -2.87 2.10 -19.05
CA ILE A 33 -2.87 3.40 -19.73
C ILE A 33 -4.18 3.51 -20.51
N ARG A 34 -5.01 4.47 -20.12
CA ARG A 34 -6.34 4.74 -20.69
C ARG A 34 -6.32 5.85 -21.73
N GLY A 35 -5.37 6.76 -21.58
CA GLY A 35 -5.18 7.90 -22.46
C GLY A 35 -3.85 8.61 -22.19
N GLU A 36 -3.63 9.70 -22.90
CA GLU A 36 -2.44 10.53 -22.70
C GLU A 36 -2.74 12.00 -22.99
N ARG A 37 -2.01 12.88 -22.31
CA ARG A 37 -2.02 14.32 -22.53
C ARG A 37 -0.66 14.88 -22.15
N GLU A 38 -0.05 15.64 -23.06
CA GLU A 38 1.30 16.20 -22.86
C GLU A 38 2.30 15.09 -22.45
N GLU A 39 3.04 15.33 -21.37
CA GLU A 39 4.02 14.42 -20.77
C GLU A 39 3.40 13.45 -19.75
N PHE A 40 2.07 13.27 -19.75
CA PHE A 40 1.35 12.42 -18.81
C PHE A 40 0.54 11.32 -19.50
N TYR A 41 0.48 10.16 -18.86
CA TYR A 41 -0.50 9.12 -19.10
C TYR A 41 -1.67 9.28 -18.13
N ASP A 42 -2.90 9.22 -18.63
CA ASP A 42 -4.06 8.91 -17.81
C ASP A 42 -4.05 7.40 -17.56
N VAL A 43 -4.01 7.02 -16.29
CA VAL A 43 -3.84 5.63 -15.87
C VAL A 43 -4.89 5.18 -14.88
N GLU A 44 -5.06 3.88 -14.83
CA GLU A 44 -5.75 3.18 -13.75
C GLU A 44 -4.80 2.15 -13.13
N THR A 45 -4.75 2.13 -11.81
CA THR A 45 -3.87 1.27 -11.04
C THR A 45 -4.43 -0.15 -10.89
N HIS A 46 -3.58 -1.11 -10.50
CA HIS A 46 -4.02 -2.50 -10.22
C HIS A 46 -5.02 -2.59 -9.04
N TYR A 47 -5.18 -1.52 -8.27
CA TYR A 47 -6.17 -1.36 -7.21
C TYR A 47 -7.34 -0.43 -7.60
N GLY A 48 -7.52 -0.13 -8.89
CA GLY A 48 -8.72 0.54 -9.41
C GLY A 48 -8.78 2.06 -9.19
N TYR A 49 -7.72 2.68 -8.67
CA TYR A 49 -7.61 4.14 -8.54
C TYR A 49 -7.03 4.76 -9.81
N THR A 50 -7.39 6.02 -10.11
CA THR A 50 -7.11 6.63 -11.40
C THR A 50 -6.48 8.00 -11.29
N GLY A 51 -5.72 8.42 -12.31
CA GLY A 51 -5.16 9.77 -12.38
C GLY A 51 -4.03 9.85 -13.39
N TRP A 52 -3.21 10.88 -13.28
CA TRP A 52 -2.20 11.23 -14.28
C TRP A 52 -0.77 10.94 -13.79
N LEU A 53 -0.02 10.12 -14.53
CA LEU A 53 1.39 9.82 -14.26
C LEU A 53 2.32 10.44 -15.31
N PRO A 54 3.49 10.99 -14.94
CA PRO A 54 4.50 11.35 -15.91
C PRO A 54 4.91 10.15 -16.77
N LYS A 55 4.92 10.30 -18.10
CA LYS A 55 5.30 9.25 -19.05
C LYS A 55 6.69 8.67 -18.74
N ALA A 56 7.63 9.52 -18.33
CA ALA A 56 8.99 9.14 -17.96
C ALA A 56 9.10 8.28 -16.68
N ALA A 57 8.00 8.10 -15.95
CA ALA A 57 7.92 7.23 -14.76
C ALA A 57 7.29 5.86 -15.06
N VAL A 58 6.86 5.62 -16.31
CA VAL A 58 6.17 4.39 -16.71
C VAL A 58 7.01 3.65 -17.74
N LEU A 59 7.39 2.41 -17.43
CA LEU A 59 7.95 1.46 -18.39
C LEU A 59 6.78 0.73 -19.09
N PRO A 60 6.53 0.97 -20.39
CA PRO A 60 5.43 0.32 -21.08
C PRO A 60 5.65 -1.19 -21.22
N VAL A 61 4.60 -1.98 -20.98
CA VAL A 61 4.61 -3.45 -21.07
C VAL A 61 3.36 -3.98 -21.75
N SER A 62 3.39 -5.23 -22.20
CA SER A 62 2.19 -5.91 -22.70
C SER A 62 1.40 -6.58 -21.56
N LEU A 63 0.12 -6.87 -21.80
CA LEU A 63 -0.68 -7.67 -20.86
C LEU A 63 -0.05 -9.05 -20.63
N THR A 64 0.49 -9.65 -21.68
CA THR A 64 1.18 -10.95 -21.63
C THR A 64 2.38 -10.89 -20.69
N ASP A 65 3.12 -9.78 -20.65
CA ASP A 65 4.25 -9.61 -19.73
C ASP A 65 3.79 -9.56 -18.27
N LEU A 66 2.69 -8.85 -17.98
CA LEU A 66 2.09 -8.81 -16.64
C LEU A 66 1.60 -10.19 -16.21
N GLN A 67 0.88 -10.90 -17.09
CA GLN A 67 0.42 -12.27 -16.82
C GLN A 67 1.59 -13.24 -16.60
N ALA A 68 2.67 -13.10 -17.38
CA ALA A 68 3.87 -13.91 -17.20
C ALA A 68 4.58 -13.61 -15.87
N ARG A 69 4.72 -12.33 -15.50
CA ARG A 69 5.26 -11.90 -14.20
C ARG A 69 4.46 -12.50 -13.04
N GLU A 70 3.13 -12.42 -13.10
CA GLU A 70 2.23 -12.97 -12.08
C GLU A 70 2.40 -14.49 -11.96
N LYS A 71 2.45 -15.20 -13.10
CA LYS A 71 2.63 -16.65 -13.14
C LYS A 71 3.97 -17.12 -12.59
N ARG A 72 5.05 -16.34 -12.78
CA ARG A 72 6.38 -16.68 -12.25
C ARG A 72 6.44 -16.67 -10.72
N ARG A 73 5.55 -15.94 -10.04
CA ARG A 73 5.52 -15.80 -8.56
C ARG A 73 6.87 -15.40 -7.94
N CYS A 74 7.69 -14.68 -8.72
CA CYS A 74 9.03 -14.23 -8.32
C CYS A 74 9.07 -12.76 -7.90
N THR A 75 7.95 -12.04 -7.99
CA THR A 75 7.87 -10.66 -7.50
C THR A 75 7.70 -10.66 -5.98
N LYS A 76 8.58 -9.93 -5.27
CA LYS A 76 8.52 -9.72 -3.82
C LYS A 76 8.32 -8.25 -3.51
N VAL A 77 7.87 -7.95 -2.30
CA VAL A 77 7.63 -6.59 -1.80
C VAL A 77 8.68 -6.22 -0.74
N VAL A 78 9.27 -5.05 -0.86
CA VAL A 78 10.19 -4.49 0.15
C VAL A 78 9.39 -4.06 1.39
N ILE A 79 9.80 -4.48 2.58
CA ILE A 79 9.13 -4.13 3.87
C ILE A 79 9.94 -3.19 4.76
N ARG A 80 11.24 -3.04 4.50
CA ARG A 80 12.09 -2.07 5.21
C ARG A 80 11.71 -0.66 4.77
N ARG A 81 12.01 0.33 5.61
CA ARG A 81 11.80 1.75 5.27
C ARG A 81 12.47 2.07 3.93
N PHE A 82 13.71 1.65 3.76
CA PHE A 82 14.38 1.59 2.47
C PHE A 82 15.28 0.36 2.42
N MET A 83 15.64 -0.05 1.21
CA MET A 83 16.61 -1.11 0.94
C MET A 83 17.39 -0.75 -0.32
N ASP A 84 18.72 -0.80 -0.23
CA ASP A 84 19.58 -0.64 -1.39
C ASP A 84 19.67 -1.95 -2.17
N VAL A 85 19.55 -1.85 -3.49
CA VAL A 85 19.92 -2.90 -4.43
C VAL A 85 21.38 -2.69 -4.78
N LEU A 86 22.22 -3.64 -4.38
CA LEU A 86 23.67 -3.58 -4.52
C LEU A 86 24.13 -4.38 -5.74
N ASP A 87 25.27 -4.03 -6.31
CA ASP A 87 25.89 -4.78 -7.41
C ASP A 87 26.56 -6.09 -6.96
N GLU A 88 26.89 -6.20 -5.68
CA GLU A 88 27.50 -7.36 -5.04
C GLU A 88 26.75 -7.71 -3.73
N PRO A 89 26.72 -8.98 -3.30
CA PRO A 89 26.03 -9.43 -2.08
C PRO A 89 26.84 -9.09 -0.81
N ARG A 90 27.15 -7.80 -0.60
CA ARG A 90 27.82 -7.28 0.59
C ARG A 90 27.47 -5.82 0.81
N VAL A 91 27.45 -5.37 2.06
CA VAL A 91 27.02 -4.01 2.44
C VAL A 91 27.85 -2.88 1.83
N GLN A 92 29.07 -3.13 1.36
CA GLN A 92 29.94 -2.16 0.68
C GLN A 92 29.80 -2.17 -0.85
N GLY A 93 28.91 -2.99 -1.41
CA GLY A 93 28.61 -3.01 -2.84
C GLY A 93 28.13 -1.62 -3.31
N LYS A 94 28.32 -1.33 -4.59
CA LYS A 94 27.80 -0.11 -5.20
C LYS A 94 26.28 -0.19 -5.21
N ILE A 95 25.64 0.89 -4.80
CA ILE A 95 24.19 1.05 -4.88
C ILE A 95 23.80 1.24 -6.36
N LEU A 96 23.00 0.31 -6.88
CA LEU A 96 22.36 0.39 -8.19
C LEU A 96 21.10 1.27 -8.12
N CYS A 97 20.27 1.04 -7.10
CA CYS A 97 19.13 1.88 -6.76
C CYS A 97 18.72 1.67 -5.29
N THR A 98 17.89 2.58 -4.77
CA THR A 98 17.28 2.45 -3.44
C THR A 98 15.77 2.33 -3.60
N LEU A 99 15.18 1.31 -2.97
CA LEU A 99 13.76 1.03 -3.01
C LEU A 99 13.14 1.23 -1.62
N GLY A 100 11.94 1.79 -1.58
CA GLY A 100 11.19 2.00 -0.34
C GLY A 100 10.25 0.85 -0.01
N ARG A 101 9.71 0.85 1.21
CA ARG A 101 8.61 -0.05 1.60
C ARG A 101 7.48 0.00 0.57
N GLY A 102 6.97 -1.17 0.17
CA GLY A 102 5.91 -1.31 -0.83
C GLY A 102 6.39 -1.40 -2.28
N CYS A 103 7.66 -1.07 -2.56
CA CYS A 103 8.25 -1.31 -3.88
C CYS A 103 8.31 -2.81 -4.17
N MET A 104 8.09 -3.17 -5.43
CA MET A 104 8.11 -4.55 -5.91
C MET A 104 9.35 -4.82 -6.75
N ILE A 105 10.01 -5.96 -6.52
CA ILE A 105 11.23 -6.36 -7.25
C ILE A 105 11.18 -7.84 -7.62
N GLU A 106 11.74 -8.19 -8.78
CA GLU A 106 11.86 -9.58 -9.23
C GLU A 106 13.05 -10.25 -8.54
N VAL A 107 12.80 -11.35 -7.83
CA VAL A 107 13.82 -12.25 -7.29
C VAL A 107 14.17 -13.30 -8.33
N THR A 108 15.46 -13.51 -8.57
CA THR A 108 15.96 -14.40 -9.64
C THR A 108 16.73 -15.61 -9.14
N GLY A 109 17.03 -15.69 -7.84
CA GLY A 109 17.76 -16.81 -7.23
C GLY A 109 17.37 -17.03 -5.78
N GLU A 110 17.88 -18.11 -5.20
CA GLU A 110 17.75 -18.39 -3.77
C GLU A 110 18.67 -17.49 -2.94
N ALA A 111 18.36 -17.36 -1.66
CA ALA A 111 19.20 -16.61 -0.75
C ALA A 111 20.52 -17.36 -0.46
N ALA A 112 21.62 -16.63 -0.46
CA ALA A 112 22.94 -17.10 -0.04
C ALA A 112 23.60 -16.02 0.83
N ASP A 113 24.11 -16.42 1.99
CA ASP A 113 24.78 -15.52 2.95
C ASP A 113 23.95 -14.27 3.34
N GLY A 114 22.62 -14.41 3.41
CA GLY A 114 21.69 -13.35 3.79
C GLY A 114 21.27 -12.39 2.66
N TYR A 115 21.75 -12.62 1.43
CA TYR A 115 21.40 -11.86 0.24
C TYR A 115 20.63 -12.71 -0.76
N VAL A 116 19.75 -12.06 -1.51
CA VAL A 116 19.04 -12.66 -2.63
C VAL A 116 19.36 -11.91 -3.92
N SER A 117 19.54 -12.64 -5.02
CA SER A 117 19.70 -12.06 -6.35
C SER A 117 18.36 -11.51 -6.85
N VAL A 118 18.38 -10.30 -7.37
CA VAL A 118 17.22 -9.60 -7.92
C VAL A 118 17.50 -9.05 -9.31
N LYS A 119 16.44 -8.74 -10.05
CA LYS A 119 16.51 -8.06 -11.35
C LYS A 119 15.74 -6.75 -11.29
N THR A 120 16.41 -5.66 -11.63
CA THR A 120 15.79 -4.33 -11.78
C THR A 120 15.04 -4.23 -13.11
N LEU A 121 14.14 -3.24 -13.24
CA LEU A 121 13.30 -3.04 -14.42
C LEU A 121 14.10 -2.62 -15.66
N ASP A 122 15.26 -2.00 -15.47
CA ASP A 122 16.24 -1.74 -16.54
C ASP A 122 17.14 -2.95 -16.85
N GLY A 123 16.91 -4.08 -16.19
CA GLY A 123 17.50 -5.37 -16.50
C GLY A 123 18.83 -5.68 -15.80
N GLN A 124 19.28 -4.84 -14.87
CA GLN A 124 20.49 -5.11 -14.08
C GLN A 124 20.24 -6.22 -13.06
N THR A 125 21.26 -7.06 -12.85
CA THR A 125 21.29 -7.99 -11.73
C THR A 125 21.84 -7.27 -10.51
N GLY A 126 21.16 -7.39 -9.38
CA GLY A 126 21.62 -6.86 -8.09
C GLY A 126 21.32 -7.80 -6.94
N PHE A 127 21.63 -7.34 -5.73
CA PHE A 127 21.53 -8.10 -4.50
C PHE A 127 20.95 -7.23 -3.39
N LEU A 128 20.07 -7.81 -2.57
CA LEU A 128 19.55 -7.14 -1.38
C LEU A 128 19.29 -8.16 -0.27
N SER A 129 19.12 -7.70 0.98
CA SER A 129 18.92 -8.61 2.11
C SER A 129 17.60 -9.36 2.00
N GLU A 130 17.61 -10.69 2.14
CA GLU A 130 16.39 -11.49 2.13
C GLU A 130 15.38 -11.07 3.22
N THR A 131 15.89 -10.57 4.36
CA THR A 131 15.07 -10.11 5.49
C THR A 131 14.31 -8.81 5.20
N ALA A 132 14.54 -8.19 4.04
CA ALA A 132 13.85 -6.99 3.60
C ALA A 132 12.63 -7.29 2.72
N LEU A 133 12.37 -8.56 2.40
CA LEU A 133 11.33 -8.96 1.45
C LEU A 133 10.23 -9.79 2.10
N ILE A 134 9.03 -9.64 1.57
CA ILE A 134 7.91 -10.58 1.73
C ILE A 134 7.39 -11.00 0.37
N ASP A 135 6.64 -12.10 0.34
CA ASP A 135 5.88 -12.49 -0.84
C ASP A 135 4.85 -11.41 -1.20
N ARG A 136 4.74 -11.11 -2.50
CA ARG A 136 3.63 -10.31 -3.01
C ARG A 136 2.35 -11.13 -2.88
N ALA A 137 1.44 -10.68 -2.03
CA ALA A 137 0.17 -11.35 -1.78
C ALA A 137 -1.01 -10.79 -2.61
N ASP A 138 -0.91 -9.54 -3.07
CA ASP A 138 -1.85 -8.96 -4.04
C ASP A 138 -1.59 -9.48 -5.46
N THR A 139 -2.36 -9.01 -6.44
CA THR A 139 -2.26 -9.47 -7.83
C THR A 139 -2.57 -8.36 -8.83
N ASP A 140 -1.94 -8.43 -10.01
CA ASP A 140 -2.29 -7.58 -11.15
C ASP A 140 -3.57 -8.07 -11.88
N ALA A 141 -4.19 -9.16 -11.41
CA ALA A 141 -5.31 -9.83 -12.09
C ALA A 141 -6.54 -8.95 -12.33
N TYR A 142 -6.65 -7.84 -11.61
CA TYR A 142 -7.63 -6.80 -11.88
C TYR A 142 -7.66 -6.39 -13.37
N PHE A 143 -6.52 -6.31 -14.04
CA PHE A 143 -6.44 -5.87 -15.44
C PHE A 143 -7.01 -6.86 -16.46
N TRP A 144 -7.16 -8.13 -16.09
CA TRP A 144 -7.71 -9.17 -16.97
C TRP A 144 -8.86 -9.93 -16.31
N ALA A 145 -9.47 -9.36 -15.28
CA ALA A 145 -10.67 -9.89 -14.67
C ALA A 145 -11.87 -9.69 -15.60
N ASP A 146 -12.71 -10.71 -15.72
CA ASP A 146 -13.98 -10.62 -16.46
C ASP A 146 -14.96 -9.65 -15.76
N ASP A 147 -14.92 -9.61 -14.43
CA ASP A 147 -15.74 -8.72 -13.59
C ASP A 147 -14.85 -7.79 -12.74
N ARG A 148 -14.50 -6.63 -13.30
CA ARG A 148 -13.73 -5.58 -12.62
C ARG A 148 -14.54 -4.78 -11.60
N GLU A 149 -15.86 -4.86 -11.64
CA GLU A 149 -16.74 -4.13 -10.71
C GLU A 149 -16.71 -4.79 -9.33
N HIS A 150 -16.75 -6.13 -9.30
CA HIS A 150 -16.77 -6.91 -8.05
C HIS A 150 -15.42 -7.53 -7.68
N PHE A 151 -14.37 -7.33 -8.49
CA PHE A 151 -13.05 -7.95 -8.28
C PHE A 151 -12.52 -7.84 -6.85
N PHE A 152 -12.57 -6.65 -6.24
CA PHE A 152 -12.00 -6.43 -4.91
C PHE A 152 -12.85 -7.04 -3.78
N LEU A 153 -14.11 -7.38 -4.04
CA LEU A 153 -14.99 -8.00 -3.04
C LEU A 153 -14.62 -9.46 -2.75
N HIS A 154 -13.99 -10.12 -3.71
CA HIS A 154 -13.62 -11.54 -3.63
C HIS A 154 -12.23 -11.79 -3.00
N GLN A 155 -11.52 -10.73 -2.59
CA GLN A 155 -10.17 -10.84 -2.01
C GLN A 155 -10.13 -11.63 -0.70
N LEU A 156 -11.26 -11.71 0.02
CA LEU A 156 -11.38 -12.39 1.31
C LEU A 156 -12.01 -13.78 1.20
N ASP A 157 -12.29 -14.29 0.00
CA ASP A 157 -12.94 -15.59 -0.19
C ASP A 157 -12.14 -16.78 0.38
N GLN A 158 -10.85 -16.58 0.67
CA GLN A 158 -9.98 -17.57 1.31
C GLN A 158 -9.81 -17.36 2.83
N ALA A 159 -10.22 -16.22 3.37
CA ALA A 159 -10.14 -15.86 4.79
C ALA A 159 -11.45 -16.23 5.53
N LYS A 160 -11.97 -17.44 5.30
CA LYS A 160 -13.29 -17.87 5.80
C LYS A 160 -13.28 -18.48 7.20
N THR A 161 -12.12 -18.59 7.83
CA THR A 161 -11.99 -19.11 9.19
C THR A 161 -11.62 -18.00 10.16
N GLN A 162 -12.10 -18.10 11.39
CA GLN A 162 -11.78 -17.14 12.46
C GLN A 162 -10.26 -16.99 12.66
N ASP A 163 -9.51 -18.09 12.66
CA ASP A 163 -8.04 -18.07 12.78
C ASP A 163 -7.36 -17.31 11.62
N ALA A 164 -7.92 -17.39 10.40
CA ALA A 164 -7.38 -16.68 9.25
C ALA A 164 -7.68 -15.17 9.33
N GLU A 165 -8.88 -14.81 9.79
CA GLU A 165 -9.24 -13.41 10.08
C GLU A 165 -8.33 -12.80 11.15
N GLU A 166 -8.18 -13.46 12.30
CA GLU A 166 -7.35 -12.96 13.40
C GLU A 166 -5.90 -12.77 12.96
N LEU A 167 -5.35 -13.72 12.18
CA LEU A 167 -4.01 -13.61 11.61
C LEU A 167 -3.89 -12.44 10.63
N LEU A 168 -4.89 -12.20 9.78
CA LEU A 168 -4.88 -11.08 8.83
C LEU A 168 -4.95 -9.73 9.56
N ARG A 169 -5.84 -9.61 10.54
CA ARG A 169 -5.95 -8.43 11.42
C ARG A 169 -4.62 -8.13 12.11
N ALA A 170 -4.01 -9.13 12.74
CA ALA A 170 -2.73 -9.00 13.41
C ALA A 170 -1.60 -8.58 12.46
N ARG A 171 -1.60 -9.12 11.22
CA ARG A 171 -0.66 -8.73 10.17
C ARG A 171 -0.86 -7.27 9.75
N ALA A 172 -2.09 -6.84 9.48
CA ALA A 172 -2.39 -5.47 9.05
C ALA A 172 -1.94 -4.45 10.11
N VAL A 173 -2.25 -4.71 11.40
CA VAL A 173 -1.78 -3.88 12.52
C VAL A 173 -0.25 -3.88 12.62
N SER A 174 0.39 -5.03 12.42
CA SER A 174 1.86 -5.11 12.43
C SER A 174 2.48 -4.31 11.28
N MET A 175 1.88 -4.34 10.10
CA MET A 175 2.31 -3.55 8.95
C MET A 175 2.12 -2.05 9.18
N ALA A 176 1.00 -1.64 9.78
CA ALA A 176 0.77 -0.25 10.17
C ALA A 176 1.86 0.26 11.13
N LYS A 177 2.21 -0.53 12.15
CA LYS A 177 3.26 -0.18 13.14
C LYS A 177 4.64 -0.02 12.51
N LEU A 178 4.93 -0.60 11.34
CA LEU A 178 6.20 -0.34 10.65
C LEU A 178 6.34 1.11 10.16
N TYR A 179 5.24 1.86 10.06
CA TYR A 179 5.23 3.27 9.67
C TYR A 179 5.29 4.23 10.86
N ASP A 180 5.26 3.73 12.10
CA ASP A 180 5.29 4.56 13.30
C ASP A 180 6.50 5.52 13.31
N GLY A 181 6.25 6.77 13.70
CA GLY A 181 7.22 7.88 13.59
C GLY A 181 7.54 8.34 12.16
N GLY A 182 6.83 7.83 11.14
CA GLY A 182 6.88 8.32 9.76
C GLY A 182 6.30 9.73 9.62
N GLN A 183 6.68 10.45 8.57
CA GLN A 183 6.17 11.82 8.34
C GLN A 183 4.81 11.81 7.63
N TYR A 184 4.00 12.82 7.91
CA TYR A 184 2.79 13.07 7.15
C TYR A 184 3.15 13.64 5.78
N ARG A 185 2.59 13.06 4.73
CA ARG A 185 2.78 13.52 3.35
C ARG A 185 1.46 13.38 2.60
N TRP A 186 0.85 14.51 2.25
CA TRP A 186 -0.36 14.52 1.41
C TRP A 186 -0.16 13.72 0.12
N ALA A 187 -1.14 12.86 -0.21
CA ALA A 187 -1.13 11.89 -1.30
C ALA A 187 -0.11 10.75 -1.14
N GLY A 188 0.68 10.73 -0.07
CA GLY A 188 1.82 9.83 0.12
C GLY A 188 1.43 8.41 0.55
N LYS A 189 2.19 7.44 0.06
CA LYS A 189 2.14 6.02 0.43
C LYS A 189 3.52 5.40 0.68
N SER A 190 4.58 6.18 0.49
CA SER A 190 5.94 5.67 0.59
C SER A 190 6.52 5.77 2.00
N ALA A 191 7.73 5.25 2.14
CA ALA A 191 8.54 5.38 3.34
C ALA A 191 9.07 6.81 3.61
N HIS A 192 8.95 7.73 2.64
CA HIS A 192 9.23 9.15 2.85
C HIS A 192 8.06 9.86 3.55
N GLY A 193 6.87 9.29 3.50
CA GLY A 193 5.73 9.74 4.30
C GLY A 193 4.41 9.25 3.72
N THR A 194 3.43 9.13 4.60
CA THR A 194 2.07 8.70 4.23
C THR A 194 1.07 9.79 4.60
N ASP A 195 -0.04 9.90 3.88
CA ASP A 195 -1.23 10.55 4.42
C ASP A 195 -2.08 9.55 5.22
N CYS A 196 -3.22 10.01 5.74
CA CYS A 196 -4.05 9.22 6.63
C CYS A 196 -4.55 7.93 5.97
N SER A 197 -5.12 8.01 4.77
CA SER A 197 -5.62 6.85 4.04
C SER A 197 -4.53 6.07 3.30
N GLY A 198 -3.40 6.69 3.00
CA GLY A 198 -2.21 6.04 2.46
C GLY A 198 -1.58 5.10 3.48
N LEU A 199 -1.57 5.46 4.77
CA LEU A 199 -1.16 4.57 5.86
C LEU A 199 -2.07 3.33 5.93
N THR A 200 -3.39 3.53 5.97
CA THR A 200 -4.35 2.41 6.11
C THR A 200 -4.35 1.54 4.85
N PHE A 201 -4.29 2.15 3.66
CA PHE A 201 -4.14 1.44 2.38
C PHE A 201 -2.89 0.57 2.37
N MET A 202 -1.74 1.14 2.71
CA MET A 202 -0.48 0.39 2.68
C MET A 202 -0.42 -0.71 3.74
N SER A 203 -1.09 -0.52 4.86
CA SER A 203 -1.16 -1.53 5.94
C SER A 203 -1.88 -2.80 5.47
N TRP A 204 -2.99 -2.65 4.74
CA TRP A 204 -3.73 -3.78 4.15
C TRP A 204 -3.11 -4.29 2.83
N PHE A 205 -2.54 -3.41 2.01
CA PHE A 205 -1.84 -3.79 0.78
C PHE A 205 -0.68 -4.75 1.09
N LEU A 206 0.09 -4.50 2.15
CA LEU A 206 1.19 -5.38 2.57
C LEU A 206 0.72 -6.74 3.11
N THR A 207 -0.59 -6.94 3.34
CA THR A 207 -1.20 -8.24 3.62
C THR A 207 -1.87 -8.87 2.40
N GLY A 208 -1.79 -8.22 1.24
CA GLY A 208 -2.40 -8.66 -0.02
C GLY A 208 -3.84 -8.20 -0.23
N ILE A 209 -4.37 -7.32 0.62
CA ILE A 209 -5.76 -6.84 0.51
C ILE A 209 -5.77 -5.39 0.05
N LEU A 210 -6.46 -5.14 -1.06
CA LEU A 210 -6.65 -3.80 -1.62
C LEU A 210 -7.94 -3.20 -1.05
N ILE A 211 -7.81 -2.11 -0.31
CA ILE A 211 -8.92 -1.27 0.14
C ILE A 211 -9.00 0.01 -0.69
N TYR A 212 -10.07 0.78 -0.54
CA TYR A 212 -10.18 2.06 -1.22
C TYR A 212 -9.09 3.04 -0.74
N ARG A 213 -8.55 3.85 -1.67
CA ARG A 213 -7.40 4.73 -1.41
C ARG A 213 -7.76 5.95 -0.54
N ASP A 214 -8.98 6.44 -0.61
CA ASP A 214 -9.39 7.65 0.11
C ASP A 214 -10.08 7.32 1.43
N ALA A 215 -10.23 8.34 2.28
CA ALA A 215 -10.89 8.24 3.58
C ALA A 215 -12.44 8.14 3.46
N SER A 216 -12.93 7.19 2.66
CA SER A 216 -14.34 6.83 2.53
C SER A 216 -14.52 5.32 2.40
N ILE A 217 -15.75 4.85 2.63
CA ILE A 217 -16.18 3.48 2.34
C ILE A 217 -16.82 3.48 0.95
N GLU A 218 -16.33 2.60 0.07
CA GLU A 218 -16.81 2.46 -1.31
C GLU A 218 -17.29 1.04 -1.60
N ASN A 219 -18.42 0.91 -2.29
CA ASN A 219 -19.10 -0.37 -2.51
C ASN A 219 -18.28 -1.39 -3.32
N ARG A 220 -17.37 -0.91 -4.18
CA ARG A 220 -16.49 -1.77 -5.00
C ARG A 220 -15.38 -2.45 -4.20
N TRP A 221 -15.03 -1.94 -3.01
CA TRP A 221 -13.97 -2.47 -2.14
C TRP A 221 -14.56 -3.23 -0.95
N PRO A 222 -13.80 -4.07 -0.23
CA PRO A 222 -14.38 -5.02 0.74
C PRO A 222 -14.82 -4.39 2.07
N VAL A 223 -14.38 -3.17 2.40
CA VAL A 223 -14.71 -2.55 3.70
C VAL A 223 -16.21 -2.25 3.79
N ARG A 224 -16.83 -2.62 4.91
CA ARG A 224 -18.24 -2.38 5.22
C ARG A 224 -18.39 -1.73 6.58
N GLU A 225 -19.40 -0.88 6.71
CA GLU A 225 -19.70 -0.20 7.97
C GLU A 225 -20.13 -1.20 9.05
N ILE A 226 -19.59 -1.02 10.26
CA ILE A 226 -19.95 -1.75 11.49
C ILE A 226 -20.21 -0.75 12.62
N THR A 227 -20.81 -1.20 13.72
CA THR A 227 -21.01 -0.33 14.89
C THR A 227 -19.73 -0.26 15.74
N LEU A 228 -19.47 0.90 16.36
CA LEU A 228 -18.24 1.13 17.14
C LEU A 228 -18.00 0.10 18.26
N ASN A 229 -19.06 -0.44 18.86
CA ASN A 229 -18.95 -1.49 19.90
C ASN A 229 -18.50 -2.86 19.36
N GLN A 230 -18.45 -3.04 18.04
CA GLN A 230 -17.98 -4.28 17.38
C GLN A 230 -16.52 -4.15 16.92
N ILE A 231 -15.89 -2.99 17.11
CA ILE A 231 -14.58 -2.70 16.53
C ILE A 231 -13.51 -3.65 17.06
N LEU A 232 -12.73 -4.20 16.13
CA LEU A 232 -11.60 -5.08 16.39
C LEU A 232 -10.31 -4.53 15.76
N PRO A 233 -9.13 -4.89 16.28
CA PRO A 233 -7.87 -4.48 15.68
C PRO A 233 -7.84 -4.75 14.16
N GLY A 234 -7.32 -3.80 13.39
CA GLY A 234 -7.32 -3.80 11.93
C GLY A 234 -8.51 -3.07 11.30
N ASP A 235 -9.62 -2.85 12.03
CA ASP A 235 -10.74 -2.05 11.54
C ASP A 235 -10.35 -0.58 11.38
N LEU A 236 -11.10 0.13 10.54
CA LEU A 236 -10.84 1.50 10.14
C LEU A 236 -11.82 2.45 10.82
N ILE A 237 -11.31 3.56 11.35
CA ILE A 237 -12.11 4.60 11.99
C ILE A 237 -12.11 5.82 11.07
N TYR A 238 -13.30 6.28 10.70
CA TYR A 238 -13.48 7.39 9.78
C TYR A 238 -13.95 8.65 10.53
N PHE A 239 -13.35 9.79 10.18
CA PHE A 239 -13.65 11.12 10.70
C PHE A 239 -13.81 12.09 9.51
N PRO A 240 -14.28 13.34 9.71
CA PRO A 240 -14.36 14.31 8.63
C PRO A 240 -12.99 14.55 7.95
N GLY A 241 -12.81 14.01 6.75
CA GLY A 241 -11.58 14.13 5.96
C GLY A 241 -10.38 13.36 6.53
N HIS A 242 -10.58 12.40 7.43
CA HIS A 242 -9.50 11.67 8.08
C HIS A 242 -9.86 10.21 8.36
N ILE A 243 -8.85 9.35 8.41
CA ILE A 243 -9.01 7.91 8.70
C ILE A 243 -7.84 7.43 9.57
N GLY A 244 -8.11 6.44 10.42
CA GLY A 244 -7.10 5.70 11.17
C GLY A 244 -7.42 4.21 11.23
N MET A 245 -6.47 3.41 11.68
CA MET A 245 -6.65 1.98 11.93
C MET A 245 -6.70 1.72 13.42
N TYR A 246 -7.77 1.10 13.91
CA TYR A 246 -7.89 0.66 15.29
C TYR A 246 -6.89 -0.46 15.58
N ILE A 247 -6.23 -0.37 16.74
CA ILE A 247 -5.20 -1.33 17.16
C ILE A 247 -5.49 -1.99 18.51
N GLY A 248 -6.71 -1.78 19.06
CA GLY A 248 -7.17 -2.34 20.32
C GLY A 248 -7.03 -1.38 21.51
N ASN A 249 -7.74 -1.69 22.60
CA ASN A 249 -7.72 -0.93 23.86
C ASN A 249 -7.99 0.58 23.69
N ASP A 250 -8.98 0.96 22.87
CA ASP A 250 -9.30 2.36 22.55
C ASP A 250 -8.20 3.12 21.77
N HIS A 251 -7.11 2.45 21.37
CA HIS A 251 -6.03 3.07 20.60
C HIS A 251 -6.17 2.82 19.09
N PHE A 252 -5.68 3.77 18.32
CA PHE A 252 -5.63 3.72 16.87
C PHE A 252 -4.33 4.34 16.36
N ILE A 253 -3.85 3.84 15.22
CA ILE A 253 -2.71 4.39 14.50
C ILE A 253 -3.21 5.16 13.28
N HIS A 254 -2.67 6.36 13.06
CA HIS A 254 -3.04 7.20 11.93
C HIS A 254 -1.84 8.04 11.46
N SER A 255 -1.92 8.64 10.27
CA SER A 255 -0.96 9.66 9.82
C SER A 255 -1.66 11.01 9.84
N THR A 256 -1.25 11.93 10.71
CA THR A 256 -1.96 13.19 10.97
C THR A 256 -1.10 14.43 10.72
N GLY A 257 -1.73 15.50 10.23
CA GLY A 257 -1.14 16.84 10.17
C GLY A 257 -1.29 17.65 11.47
N TYR A 258 -1.77 17.02 12.55
CA TYR A 258 -1.97 17.68 13.83
C TYR A 258 -0.64 18.15 14.43
N SER A 259 -0.59 19.40 14.89
CA SER A 259 0.68 20.07 15.27
C SER A 259 1.50 19.36 16.36
N ARG A 260 0.86 18.57 17.25
CA ARG A 260 1.56 17.84 18.32
C ARG A 260 2.14 16.50 17.85
N ASP A 261 1.53 15.91 16.83
CA ASP A 261 1.77 14.52 16.40
C ASP A 261 2.02 14.45 14.88
N PHE A 262 2.58 15.52 14.28
CA PHE A 262 2.69 15.68 12.82
C PHE A 262 3.46 14.52 12.18
N GLY A 263 2.73 13.54 11.64
CA GLY A 263 3.27 12.25 11.25
C GLY A 263 2.38 11.07 11.60
N VAL A 264 2.95 9.88 11.50
CA VAL A 264 2.33 8.64 11.95
C VAL A 264 2.49 8.54 13.47
N ALA A 265 1.36 8.42 14.15
CA ALA A 265 1.29 8.35 15.60
C ALA A 265 0.22 7.35 16.04
N VAL A 266 0.38 6.85 17.27
CA VAL A 266 -0.66 6.15 18.01
C VAL A 266 -1.30 7.15 18.97
N ASN A 267 -2.63 7.21 18.95
CA ASN A 267 -3.41 8.02 19.87
C ASN A 267 -4.59 7.21 20.43
N SER A 268 -5.21 7.73 21.49
CA SER A 268 -6.32 7.09 22.20
C SER A 268 -7.65 7.83 22.01
N LEU A 269 -8.73 7.06 22.02
CA LEU A 269 -10.12 7.53 22.11
C LEU A 269 -10.63 7.59 23.56
N ASN A 270 -9.84 7.13 24.53
CA ASN A 270 -10.21 7.10 25.94
C ASN A 270 -9.67 8.35 26.67
N PRO A 271 -10.53 9.16 27.31
CA PRO A 271 -10.14 10.42 27.95
C PRO A 271 -9.22 10.29 29.18
N LYS A 272 -8.91 9.06 29.61
CA LYS A 272 -7.98 8.80 30.71
C LYS A 272 -6.54 8.60 30.25
N ASP A 273 -6.31 8.45 28.96
CA ASP A 273 -4.99 8.19 28.40
C ASP A 273 -4.29 9.51 28.06
N ASP A 274 -2.96 9.54 28.21
CA ASP A 274 -2.16 10.76 28.00
C ASP A 274 -2.13 11.22 26.54
N ASP A 275 -2.31 10.29 25.60
CA ASP A 275 -2.35 10.47 24.15
C ASP A 275 -3.79 10.56 23.61
N TYR A 276 -4.74 10.95 24.47
CA TYR A 276 -6.14 11.16 24.11
C TYR A 276 -6.32 12.26 23.07
N ARG A 277 -7.11 11.96 22.03
CA ARG A 277 -7.52 12.91 20.98
C ARG A 277 -8.98 13.27 21.10
N ASP A 278 -9.27 14.26 21.94
CA ASP A 278 -10.62 14.84 22.14
C ASP A 278 -11.31 15.23 20.84
N ASP A 279 -10.54 15.84 19.93
CA ASP A 279 -11.01 16.30 18.62
C ASP A 279 -11.46 15.15 17.72
N LEU A 280 -10.84 13.98 17.83
CA LEU A 280 -11.18 12.80 17.04
C LEU A 280 -12.24 11.93 17.72
N ALA A 281 -12.16 11.75 19.04
CA ALA A 281 -13.12 10.94 19.80
C ALA A 281 -14.57 11.42 19.64
N HIS A 282 -14.78 12.74 19.53
CA HIS A 282 -16.10 13.33 19.30
C HIS A 282 -16.49 13.49 17.82
N ALA A 283 -15.60 13.15 16.89
CA ALA A 283 -15.79 13.33 15.45
C ALA A 283 -15.87 12.01 14.67
N ILE A 284 -16.01 10.86 15.33
CA ILE A 284 -16.18 9.57 14.66
C ILE A 284 -17.46 9.62 13.82
N LEU A 285 -17.33 9.39 12.51
CA LEU A 285 -18.46 9.31 11.58
C LEU A 285 -19.00 7.87 11.49
N HIS A 286 -18.10 6.90 11.30
CA HIS A 286 -18.42 5.48 11.24
C HIS A 286 -17.13 4.64 11.39
N VAL A 287 -17.32 3.34 11.58
CA VAL A 287 -16.25 2.34 11.64
C VAL A 287 -16.43 1.38 10.48
N GLY A 288 -15.34 1.03 9.79
CA GLY A 288 -15.35 0.07 8.69
C GLY A 288 -14.54 -1.18 9.03
N SER A 289 -15.09 -2.35 8.73
CA SER A 289 -14.41 -3.64 8.83
C SER A 289 -14.37 -4.33 7.47
N LEU A 290 -13.29 -5.08 7.22
CA LEU A 290 -13.22 -6.01 6.09
C LEU A 290 -13.99 -7.30 6.34
N PHE A 291 -14.21 -7.61 7.60
CA PHE A 291 -14.85 -8.84 8.05
C PHE A 291 -16.25 -8.52 8.55
N GLY A 292 -17.22 -9.32 8.14
CA GLY A 292 -18.59 -9.18 8.60
C GLY A 292 -18.69 -9.38 10.11
N VAL A 293 -19.79 -8.90 10.67
CA VAL A 293 -20.21 -9.26 12.02
C VAL A 293 -21.21 -10.40 11.89
N ASP A 294 -20.82 -11.56 12.42
CA ASP A 294 -21.75 -12.69 12.64
C ASP A 294 -22.81 -12.33 13.69
#